data_AF-A0A968X262-F1
#
_entry.id   AF-A0A968X262-F1
#
_cell.length_a   1.000
_cell.length_b   1.000
_cell.length_c   1.000
_cell.angle_alpha   90.00
_cell.angle_beta   90.00
_cell.angle_gamma   90.00
#
_symmetry.space_group_name_H-M   'P 1'
#
loop_
_entity.id
_entity.type
_entity.pdbx_description
1 polymer ?
#
loop_
_entity_poly.entity_id
_entity_poly.type
_entity_poly.pdbx_seq_one_letter_code
_entity_poly.pdbx_strand_id
1 'polypeptide(L)'
;MYQLASRDVPAHPELLIVSRRLPKAVVCLISALHFHQLTTQVPHYTYVALPLGSPQPKLDYPLLHVIRLSGQCMTSGIETHLISGEKVRIFSVAKTVADCFRFRNKNWH
;
A
#
# COMPACT_ATOMS: atom_id res chain seq x y z
N MET A 1 -20.65 10.80 25.52
CA MET A 1 -19.88 11.75 24.69
C MET A 1 -18.42 11.60 25.06
N TYR A 2 -17.58 11.08 24.16
CA TYR A 2 -16.13 10.94 24.40
C TYR A 2 -15.40 11.93 23.51
N GLN A 3 -14.68 12.85 24.13
CA GLN A 3 -13.83 13.86 23.52
C GLN A 3 -12.38 13.39 23.74
N LEU A 4 -11.61 13.07 22.69
CA LEU A 4 -10.15 12.98 22.78
C LEU A 4 -9.48 12.87 21.40
N ALA A 5 -8.44 13.71 21.24
CA ALA A 5 -7.43 13.76 20.19
C ALA A 5 -7.81 14.49 18.89
N SER A 6 -7.88 15.82 18.98
CA SER A 6 -7.35 16.72 17.94
C SER A 6 -5.81 16.59 17.87
N ARG A 7 -5.30 15.38 17.65
CA ARG A 7 -4.00 15.21 17.00
C ARG A 7 -4.32 15.29 15.52
N ASP A 8 -3.55 16.02 14.74
CA ASP A 8 -3.57 15.88 13.29
C ASP A 8 -3.35 14.40 12.98
N VAL A 9 -4.44 13.65 12.79
CA VAL A 9 -4.38 12.25 12.41
C VAL A 9 -3.75 12.30 11.02
N PRO A 10 -2.55 11.75 10.82
CA PRO A 10 -1.93 11.77 9.51
C PRO A 10 -2.92 11.14 8.53
N ALA A 11 -3.03 11.68 7.32
CA ALA A 11 -4.06 11.25 6.36
C ALA A 11 -4.05 9.73 6.08
N HIS A 12 -2.91 9.06 6.38
CA HIS A 12 -2.70 7.62 6.18
C HIS A 12 -1.75 7.01 7.25
N PRO A 13 -2.18 6.79 8.51
CA PRO A 13 -1.32 6.25 9.57
C PRO A 13 -0.79 4.84 9.24
N GLU A 14 -1.59 4.03 8.57
CA GLU A 14 -1.26 2.67 8.15
C GLU A 14 -0.08 2.64 7.17
N LEU A 15 -0.01 3.62 6.27
CA LEU A 15 1.07 3.71 5.27
C LEU A 15 2.40 4.11 5.91
N LEU A 16 2.36 4.96 6.94
CA LEU A 16 3.55 5.31 7.73
C LEU A 16 4.09 4.07 8.46
N ILE A 17 3.22 3.30 9.11
CA ILE A 17 3.64 2.07 9.82
C ILE A 17 4.26 1.08 8.84
N VAL A 18 3.64 0.86 7.68
CA VAL A 18 4.17 0.00 6.62
C VAL A 18 5.53 0.50 6.15
N SER A 19 5.68 1.79 5.87
CA SER A 19 6.95 2.37 5.43
C SER A 19 8.09 2.13 6.42
N ARG A 20 7.86 2.37 7.72
CA ARG A 20 8.88 2.16 8.78
C ARG A 20 9.25 0.69 8.96
N ARG A 21 8.23 -0.17 9.01
CA ARG A 21 8.39 -1.59 9.39
C ARG A 21 8.81 -2.44 8.21
N LEU A 22 8.41 -2.05 7.00
CA LEU A 22 8.63 -2.76 5.75
C LEU A 22 9.23 -1.78 4.73
N PRO A 23 10.49 -1.37 4.87
CA PRO A 23 11.12 -0.41 3.96
C PRO A 23 11.22 -0.92 2.52
N LYS A 24 11.08 -2.25 2.32
CA LYS A 24 11.03 -2.93 1.01
C LYS A 24 9.61 -3.11 0.45
N ALA A 25 8.56 -2.80 1.21
CA ALA A 25 7.17 -2.81 0.74
C ALA A 25 6.82 -1.59 -0.12
N VAL A 26 6.02 -1.82 -1.15
CA VAL A 26 5.43 -0.76 -1.99
C VAL A 26 3.91 -0.88 -1.91
N VAL A 27 3.22 0.20 -1.59
CA VAL A 27 1.74 0.20 -1.48
C VAL A 27 1.13 0.02 -2.87
N CYS A 28 0.14 -0.88 -3.00
CA CYS A 28 -0.42 -1.28 -4.29
C CYS A 28 -1.95 -1.47 -4.27
N LEU A 29 -2.51 -1.77 -5.44
CA LEU A 29 -3.94 -2.06 -5.66
C LEU A 29 -4.88 -1.05 -5.00
N ILE A 30 -5.90 -1.51 -4.28
CA ILE A 30 -6.94 -0.66 -3.69
C ILE A 30 -6.38 0.33 -2.66
N SER A 31 -5.29 0.01 -1.96
CA SER A 31 -4.62 0.97 -1.07
C SER A 31 -3.93 2.09 -1.84
N ALA A 32 -3.30 1.78 -2.98
CA ALA A 32 -2.76 2.82 -3.86
C ALA A 32 -3.87 3.63 -4.55
N LEU A 33 -4.98 3.00 -4.97
CA LEU A 33 -6.14 3.72 -5.50
C LEU A 33 -6.72 4.69 -4.47
N HIS A 34 -6.85 4.25 -3.21
CA HIS A 34 -7.38 5.08 -2.15
C HIS A 34 -6.46 6.27 -1.86
N PHE A 35 -5.15 6.04 -1.80
CA PHE A 35 -4.15 7.11 -1.65
C PHE A 35 -4.24 8.15 -2.79
N HIS A 36 -4.39 7.68 -4.03
CA HIS A 36 -4.54 8.56 -5.20
C HIS A 36 -5.96 9.14 -5.37
N GLN A 37 -6.87 8.92 -4.41
CA GLN A 37 -8.26 9.38 -4.45
C GLN A 37 -9.06 8.88 -5.68
N LEU A 38 -8.68 7.72 -6.20
CA LEU A 38 -9.31 7.07 -7.37
C LEU A 38 -10.37 6.05 -6.98
N THR A 39 -10.69 5.94 -5.69
CA THR A 39 -11.77 5.12 -5.16
C THR A 39 -12.38 5.80 -3.94
N THR A 40 -13.68 5.62 -3.76
CA THR A 40 -14.41 6.03 -2.56
C THR A 40 -14.44 4.93 -1.50
N GLN A 41 -13.98 3.73 -1.84
CA GLN A 41 -13.95 2.60 -0.92
C GLN A 41 -12.73 2.70 0.00
N VAL A 42 -12.99 2.66 1.30
CA VAL A 42 -11.94 2.52 2.31
C VAL A 42 -11.46 1.07 2.31
N PRO A 43 -10.15 0.81 2.08
CA PRO A 43 -9.62 -0.54 2.04
C PRO A 43 -9.60 -1.17 3.43
N HIS A 44 -10.15 -2.38 3.56
CA HIS A 44 -10.11 -3.15 4.81
C HIS A 44 -8.72 -3.68 5.17
N TYR A 45 -7.85 -3.83 4.17
CA TYR A 45 -6.46 -4.27 4.30
C TYR A 45 -5.53 -3.27 3.63
N THR A 46 -4.33 -3.11 4.16
CA THR A 46 -3.26 -2.40 3.48
C THR A 46 -2.57 -3.35 2.50
N TYR A 47 -2.80 -3.12 1.21
CA TYR A 47 -2.21 -3.88 0.13
C TYR A 47 -0.77 -3.42 -0.12
N VAL A 48 0.15 -4.37 0.02
CA VAL A 48 1.59 -4.12 -0.13
C VAL A 48 2.22 -5.15 -1.05
N ALA A 49 3.01 -4.67 -2.01
CA ALA A 49 3.88 -5.47 -2.83
C ALA A 49 5.24 -5.65 -2.13
N LEU A 50 5.69 -6.90 -2.01
CA LEU A 50 7.03 -7.26 -1.56
C LEU A 50 7.75 -8.09 -2.62
N PRO A 51 9.09 -7.98 -2.73
CA PRO A 51 9.86 -8.87 -3.59
C PRO A 51 9.65 -10.34 -3.22
N LEU A 52 9.75 -11.23 -4.21
CA LEU A 52 9.86 -12.67 -3.99
C LEU A 52 10.97 -12.97 -2.97
N GLY A 53 10.72 -13.94 -2.09
CA GLY A 53 11.68 -14.34 -1.04
C GLY A 53 11.80 -13.39 0.16
N SER A 54 11.11 -12.24 0.18
CA SER A 54 11.13 -11.40 1.39
C SER A 54 10.44 -12.14 2.55
N PRO A 55 10.87 -12.00 3.81
CA PRO A 55 10.18 -12.64 4.94
C PRO A 55 8.72 -12.20 5.03
N GLN A 56 7.87 -13.04 5.61
CA GLN A 56 6.49 -12.66 5.88
C GLN A 56 6.48 -11.58 6.97
N PRO A 57 5.87 -10.41 6.72
CA PRO A 57 5.77 -9.38 7.74
C PRO A 57 4.90 -9.87 8.91
N LYS A 58 5.40 -9.69 10.13
CA LYS A 58 4.65 -9.90 11.37
C LYS A 58 4.29 -8.54 11.94
N LEU A 59 3.06 -8.13 11.70
CA LEU A 59 2.49 -6.86 12.15
C LEU A 59 1.08 -7.15 12.66
N ASP A 60 0.80 -6.76 13.91
CA ASP A 60 -0.55 -6.88 14.47
C ASP A 60 -1.48 -5.79 13.92
N TYR A 61 -0.89 -4.66 13.47
CA TYR A 61 -1.57 -3.56 12.80
C TYR A 61 -0.60 -2.81 11.88
N PRO A 62 -1.03 -2.35 10.69
CA PRO A 62 -2.35 -2.58 10.07
C PRO A 62 -2.51 -4.01 9.53
N LEU A 63 -3.75 -4.41 9.23
CA LEU A 63 -4.00 -5.68 8.57
C LEU A 63 -3.42 -5.64 7.15
N LEU A 64 -2.47 -6.52 6.84
CA LEU A 64 -1.77 -6.51 5.56
C LEU A 64 -2.31 -7.55 4.59
N HIS A 65 -2.44 -7.14 3.33
CA HIS A 65 -2.53 -8.08 2.22
C HIS A 65 -1.25 -8.02 1.40
N VAL A 66 -0.38 -9.03 1.57
CA VAL A 66 0.94 -9.07 0.94
C VAL A 66 0.86 -9.72 -0.44
N ILE A 67 1.27 -8.98 -1.45
CA ILE A 67 1.41 -9.47 -2.81
C ILE A 67 2.89 -9.65 -3.12
N ARG A 68 3.25 -10.83 -3.63
CA ARG A 68 4.62 -11.14 -4.00
C ARG A 68 4.82 -10.88 -5.49
N LEU A 69 5.70 -9.94 -5.81
CA LEU A 69 6.00 -9.56 -7.18
C LEU A 69 7.48 -9.77 -7.50
N SER A 70 7.78 -9.93 -8.79
CA SER A 70 9.14 -10.05 -9.33
C SER A 70 9.31 -9.23 -10.61
N GLY A 71 10.58 -9.01 -10.96
CA GLY A 71 10.97 -8.28 -12.18
C GLY A 71 10.27 -6.93 -12.28
N GLN A 72 9.85 -6.60 -13.51
CA GLN A 72 9.20 -5.33 -13.82
C GLN A 72 7.90 -5.10 -13.04
N CYS A 73 7.22 -6.15 -12.58
CA CYS A 73 6.00 -5.98 -11.79
C CYS A 73 6.30 -5.34 -10.42
N MET A 74 7.48 -5.62 -9.85
CA MET A 74 7.90 -5.06 -8.57
C MET A 74 8.57 -3.70 -8.72
N THR A 75 9.32 -3.48 -9.81
CA THR A 75 10.22 -2.32 -9.94
C THR A 75 9.66 -1.17 -10.78
N SER A 76 8.74 -1.44 -11.72
CA SER A 76 8.20 -0.38 -12.58
C SER A 76 7.21 0.49 -11.82
N GLY A 77 7.04 1.75 -12.26
CA GLY A 77 5.97 2.64 -11.81
C GLY A 77 5.89 2.82 -10.29
N ILE A 78 7.02 2.82 -9.57
CA ILE A 78 7.07 3.17 -8.16
C ILE A 78 7.28 4.68 -8.03
N GLU A 79 6.43 5.33 -7.26
CA GLU A 79 6.57 6.71 -6.82
C GLU A 79 6.89 6.76 -5.32
N THR A 80 7.63 7.78 -4.91
CA THR A 80 7.91 8.04 -3.50
C THR A 80 7.18 9.30 -3.08
N HIS A 81 6.27 9.16 -2.13
CA HIS A 81 5.44 10.23 -1.61
C HIS A 81 5.90 10.59 -0.19
N LEU A 82 5.93 11.88 0.12
CA LEU A 82 6.22 12.37 1.47
C LEU A 82 4.92 12.53 2.24
N ILE A 83 4.68 11.64 3.20
CA ILE A 83 3.49 11.65 4.07
C ILE A 83 3.98 11.94 5.48
N SER A 84 3.54 13.05 6.07
CA SER A 84 3.93 13.44 7.44
C SER A 84 5.45 13.39 7.69
N GLY A 85 6.24 13.80 6.68
CA GLY A 85 7.70 13.81 6.73
C GLY A 85 8.38 12.47 6.43
N GLU A 86 7.62 11.42 6.13
CA GLU A 86 8.15 10.09 5.84
C GLU A 86 7.99 9.70 4.37
N LYS A 87 9.02 9.06 3.81
CA LYS A 87 9.03 8.59 2.43
C LYS A 87 8.30 7.26 2.31
N VAL A 88 7.09 7.29 1.76
CA VAL A 88 6.28 6.11 1.49
C VAL A 88 6.37 5.77 0.00
N ARG A 89 6.66 4.50 -0.31
CA ARG A 89 6.71 4.01 -1.70
C ARG A 89 5.35 3.46 -2.10
N ILE A 90 4.80 3.99 -3.19
CA ILE A 90 3.45 3.69 -3.67
C ILE A 90 3.53 3.49 -5.19
N PHE A 91 2.75 2.56 -5.75
CA PHE A 91 2.66 2.49 -7.21
C PHE A 91 1.99 3.73 -7.80
N SER A 92 2.49 4.18 -8.94
CA SER A 92 1.92 5.28 -9.71
C SER A 92 0.47 4.99 -10.10
N VAL A 93 -0.28 6.03 -10.42
CA VAL A 93 -1.66 5.89 -10.91
C VAL A 93 -1.73 4.93 -12.10
N ALA A 94 -0.90 5.16 -13.12
CA ALA A 94 -0.89 4.34 -14.33
C ALA A 94 -0.61 2.86 -14.04
N LYS A 95 0.39 2.58 -13.19
CA LYS A 95 0.71 1.21 -12.79
C LYS A 95 -0.38 0.58 -11.95
N THR A 96 -0.94 1.33 -11.01
CA THR A 96 -2.01 0.85 -10.12
C THR A 96 -3.23 0.45 -10.93
N VAL A 97 -3.66 1.28 -11.87
CA VAL A 97 -4.78 0.97 -12.77
C VAL A 97 -4.46 -0.27 -13.61
N ALA A 98 -3.29 -0.34 -14.23
CA ALA A 98 -2.87 -1.50 -15.02
C ALA A 98 -2.83 -2.80 -14.18
N ASP A 99 -2.26 -2.73 -12.97
CA ASP A 99 -2.21 -3.86 -12.05
C ASP A 99 -3.62 -4.24 -11.57
N CYS A 100 -4.53 -3.30 -11.31
CA CYS A 100 -5.91 -3.62 -10.95
C CYS A 100 -6.63 -4.42 -12.06
N PHE A 101 -6.48 -4.04 -13.33
CA PHE A 101 -7.02 -4.84 -14.44
C PHE A 101 -6.37 -6.23 -14.52
N ARG A 102 -5.06 -6.30 -14.32
CA ARG A 102 -4.30 -7.55 -14.35
C ARG A 102 -4.68 -8.49 -13.20
N PHE A 103 -4.92 -7.96 -12.00
CA PHE A 103 -5.31 -8.72 -10.81
C PHE A 103 -6.80 -9.08 -10.81
N ARG A 104 -7.67 -8.26 -11.41
CA ARG A 104 -9.11 -8.57 -11.55
C ARG A 104 -9.36 -9.76 -12.48
N ASN A 105 -8.49 -9.99 -13.47
CA ASN A 105 -8.64 -11.07 -14.45
C ASN A 105 -8.02 -12.41 -14.01
N LYS A 106 -7.71 -12.59 -12.72
CA LYS A 106 -7.21 -13.85 -12.15
C LYS A 106 -8.24 -14.41 -11.15
N ASN A 107 -9.14 -15.32 -11.56
CA ASN A 107 -8.95 -16.76 -11.32
C ASN A 107 -7.52 -17.23 -11.59
N TRP A 108 -6.77 -17.53 -10.54
CA TRP A 108 -5.46 -18.16 -10.65
C TRP A 108 -5.42 -19.41 -9.77
N HIS A 109 -5.51 -20.57 -10.43
CA HIS A 109 -4.92 -21.81 -9.96
C HIS A 109 -3.42 -21.79 -10.26
#